data_AF-A0A958ZCD7-F1
#
_entry.id   AF-A0A958ZCD7-F1
#
_cell.length_a   1.000
_cell.length_b   1.000
_cell.length_c   1.000
_cell.angle_alpha   90.00
_cell.angle_beta   90.00
_cell.angle_gamma   90.00
#
_symmetry.space_group_name_H-M   'P 1'
#
loop_
_entity.id
_entity.type
_entity.pdbx_description
1 polymer ?
#
loop_
_entity_poly.entity_id
_entity_poly.type
_entity_poly.pdbx_seq_one_letter_code
_entity_poly.pdbx_strand_id
1 'polypeptide(L)' 'MKKIFFIFSMLIAPYVTATAQCAMCKAVVESGDAKMAEGLNTGIIYLMAFPYLLVAVAGYFLYRNWKKSKL' A
#
# COMPACT_ATOMS: atom_id res chain seq x y z
N MET A 1 -8.64 -22.91 10.02
CA MET A 1 -7.30 -22.33 9.77
C MET A 1 -6.87 -22.42 8.30
N LYS A 2 -6.94 -23.59 7.63
CA LYS A 2 -6.61 -23.72 6.18
C LYS A 2 -7.40 -22.77 5.26
N LYS A 3 -8.71 -22.55 5.52
CA LYS A 3 -9.55 -21.63 4.72
C LYS A 3 -9.09 -20.17 4.83
N ILE A 4 -8.71 -19.73 6.04
CA ILE A 4 -8.18 -18.38 6.29
C ILE A 4 -6.82 -18.20 5.61
N PHE A 5 -5.95 -19.20 5.72
CA PHE A 5 -4.66 -19.20 5.02
C PHE A 5 -4.82 -19.15 3.50
N PHE A 6 -5.80 -19.88 2.95
CA PHE A 6 -6.09 -19.89 1.52
C PHE A 6 -6.65 -18.53 1.03
N ILE A 7 -7.56 -17.92 1.79
CA ILE A 7 -8.09 -16.58 1.51
C ILE A 7 -6.98 -15.53 1.57
N PHE A 8 -6.11 -15.61 2.59
CA PHE A 8 -4.98 -14.71 2.75
C PHE A 8 -3.97 -14.83 1.61
N SER A 9 -3.65 -16.07 1.19
CA SER A 9 -2.79 -16.35 0.03
C SER A 9 -3.39 -15.79 -1.28
N MET A 10 -4.68 -15.99 -1.49
CA MET A 10 -5.39 -15.50 -2.67
C MET A 10 -5.47 -13.97 -2.73
N LEU A 11 -5.55 -13.30 -1.59
CA LEU A 11 -5.50 -11.84 -1.50
C LEU A 11 -4.10 -11.28 -1.77
N ILE A 12 -3.03 -11.98 -1.37
CA ILE A 12 -1.65 -11.47 -1.47
C ILE A 12 -1.01 -11.76 -2.84
N ALA A 13 -1.34 -12.89 -3.45
CA ALA A 13 -0.83 -13.30 -4.76
C ALA A 13 -0.85 -12.21 -5.87
N PRO A 14 -1.92 -11.41 -6.07
CA PRO A 14 -1.95 -10.38 -7.11
C PRO A 14 -0.98 -9.21 -6.89
N TYR A 15 -0.51 -9.00 -5.65
CA TYR A 15 0.46 -7.94 -5.34
C TYR A 15 1.92 -8.36 -5.61
N VAL A 16 2.19 -9.66 -5.80
CA VAL A 16 3.56 -10.18 -6.01
C VAL A 16 4.04 -9.90 -7.44
N THR A 17 3.13 -9.77 -8.40
CA THR A 17 3.44 -9.32 -9.75
C THR A 17 3.33 -7.80 -9.81
N ALA A 18 4.46 -7.11 -9.68
CA ALA A 18 4.60 -5.66 -9.87
C ALA A 18 4.41 -5.24 -11.35
N THR A 19 3.49 -5.86 -12.08
CA THR A 19 3.07 -5.42 -13.41
C THR A 19 2.01 -4.34 -13.21
N ALA A 20 2.27 -3.14 -13.73
CA ALA A 20 1.50 -1.91 -13.52
C ALA A 20 0.00 -2.18 -13.27
N GLN A 21 -0.43 -2.02 -12.01
CA GLN A 21 -1.75 -2.46 -11.52
C GLN A 21 -2.92 -1.61 -12.04
N CYS A 22 -2.71 -0.75 -13.02
CA CYS A 22 -3.78 -0.02 -13.67
C CYS A 22 -3.47 0.11 -15.17
N ALA A 23 -4.37 -0.38 -16.02
CA ALA A 23 -4.32 -0.15 -17.46
C ALA A 23 -4.22 1.35 -17.82
N MET A 24 -4.79 2.23 -16.97
CA MET A 24 -4.62 3.68 -17.07
C MET A 24 -3.19 4.15 -16.80
N CYS A 25 -2.55 3.68 -15.73
CA CYS A 25 -1.17 4.10 -15.39
C CYS A 25 -0.18 3.64 -16.46
N LYS A 26 -0.40 2.46 -17.05
CA LYS A 26 0.42 1.94 -18.16
C LYS A 26 0.26 2.79 -19.42
N ALA A 27 -0.96 3.14 -19.81
CA ALA A 27 -1.22 3.95 -21.00
C ALA A 27 -0.58 5.35 -20.90
N VAL A 28 -0.64 5.98 -19.72
CA VAL A 28 0.00 7.29 -19.50
C VAL A 28 1.52 7.19 -19.63
N VAL A 29 2.15 6.15 -19.08
CA VAL A 29 3.59 5.93 -19.17
C VAL A 29 4.04 5.63 -20.60
N GLU A 30 3.30 4.80 -21.34
CA GLU A 30 3.62 4.48 -22.74
C GLU A 30 3.45 5.68 -23.67
N SER A 31 2.59 6.65 -23.31
CA SER A 31 2.38 7.89 -24.06
C SER A 31 3.26 9.07 -23.64
N GLY A 32 4.03 8.93 -22.55
CA GLY A 32 4.78 10.02 -21.92
C GLY A 32 6.30 9.84 -21.97
N ASP A 33 7.04 10.90 -21.66
CA ASP A 33 8.51 10.87 -21.60
C ASP A 33 9.05 10.17 -20.35
N ALA A 34 10.33 9.80 -20.35
CA ALA A 34 11.00 9.12 -19.23
C ALA A 34 10.81 9.81 -17.85
N LYS A 35 10.75 11.15 -17.82
CA LYS A 35 10.47 11.91 -16.59
C LYS A 35 9.07 11.68 -16.02
N MET A 36 8.07 11.43 -16.88
CA MET A 36 6.71 11.12 -16.45
C MET A 36 6.65 9.73 -15.80
N ALA A 37 7.36 8.76 -16.37
CA ALA A 37 7.48 7.41 -15.81
C ALA A 37 8.14 7.41 -14.42
N GLU A 38 9.21 8.22 -14.25
CA GLU A 38 9.88 8.42 -12.96
C GLU A 38 8.95 9.05 -11.92
N GLY A 39 8.25 10.13 -12.30
CA GLY A 39 7.29 10.80 -11.42
C GLY A 39 6.16 9.89 -10.96
N LEU A 40 5.67 9.00 -11.82
CA LEU A 40 4.64 8.02 -11.45
C LEU A 40 5.17 7.00 -10.42
N ASN A 41 6.38 6.48 -10.59
CA ASN A 41 6.98 5.54 -9.64
C ASN A 41 7.11 6.18 -8.25
N THR A 42 7.61 7.41 -8.19
CA THR A 42 7.66 8.18 -6.94
C THR A 42 6.27 8.39 -6.34
N GLY A 43 5.26 8.68 -7.17
CA GLY A 43 3.87 8.82 -6.73
C GLY A 43 3.29 7.53 -6.12
N ILE A 44 3.55 6.37 -6.72
CA ILE A 44 3.12 5.06 -6.18
C ILE A 44 3.72 4.82 -4.80
N ILE A 45 5.03 5.04 -4.65
CA ILE A 45 5.71 4.86 -3.35
C ILE A 45 5.12 5.82 -2.31
N TYR A 46 4.85 7.07 -2.69
CA TYR A 46 4.26 8.06 -1.79
C TYR A 46 2.86 7.65 -1.33
N LEU A 47 2.00 7.21 -2.26
CA LEU A 47 0.64 6.75 -1.94
C LEU A 47 0.65 5.46 -1.11
N MET A 48 1.61 4.55 -1.33
CA MET A 48 1.75 3.34 -0.52
C MET A 48 2.26 3.64 0.89
N ALA A 49 3.16 4.61 1.07
CA ALA A 49 3.68 4.99 2.37
C ALA A 49 2.58 5.56 3.30
N PHE A 50 1.60 6.27 2.73
CA PHE A 50 0.57 6.98 3.48
C PHE A 50 -0.31 6.07 4.36
N PRO A 51 -0.88 4.94 3.86
CA PRO A 51 -1.59 3.97 4.70
C PRO A 51 -0.77 3.45 5.89
N TYR A 52 0.52 3.16 5.69
CA TYR A 52 1.37 2.65 6.78
C TYR A 52 1.59 3.71 7.87
N LEU A 53 1.79 4.97 7.47
CA LEU A 53 1.91 6.09 8.41
C LEU A 53 0.62 6.30 9.20
N LEU A 54 -0.54 6.24 8.55
CA LEU A 54 -1.84 6.36 9.23
C LEU A 54 -2.04 5.26 10.28
N VAL A 55 -1.73 4.01 9.93
CA VAL A 55 -1.84 2.87 10.87
C VAL A 55 -0.88 3.04 12.04
N ALA A 56 0.36 3.48 11.80
CA ALA A 56 1.34 3.72 12.86
C ALA A 56 0.87 4.82 13.83
N VAL A 57 0.36 5.94 13.31
CA VAL A 57 -0.15 7.05 14.11
C VAL A 57 -1.38 6.62 14.91
N ALA A 58 -2.35 5.98 14.28
CA ALA A 58 -3.54 5.47 14.96
C ALA A 58 -3.17 4.46 16.06
N GLY A 59 -2.28 3.51 15.75
CA GLY A 59 -1.77 2.53 16.71
C GLY A 59 -1.07 3.18 17.91
N TYR A 60 -0.27 4.22 17.68
CA TYR A 60 0.37 4.97 18.76
C TYR A 60 -0.65 5.64 19.69
N PHE A 61 -1.68 6.31 19.14
CA PHE A 61 -2.73 6.94 19.94
C PHE A 61 -3.56 5.92 20.73
N LEU A 62 -3.92 4.80 20.10
CA LEU A 62 -4.64 3.71 20.77
C LEU A 62 -3.81 3.12 21.92
N TYR A 63 -2.53 2.83 21.69
CA TYR A 63 -1.62 2.32 22.72
C TYR A 63 -1.48 3.30 23.88
N ARG A 64 -1.29 4.60 23.59
CA ARG A 64 -1.18 5.65 24.61
C ARG A 64 -2.44 5.76 25.44
N ASN A 65 -3.62 5.71 24.81
CA ASN A 65 -4.90 5.78 25.52
C ASN A 65 -5.12 4.55 26.41
N TRP A 66 -4.84 3.35 25.88
CA TRP A 66 -4.96 2.11 26.63
C TRP A 66 -4.03 2.08 27.85
N LYS A 67 -2.79 2.55 27.70
CA LYS A 67 -1.84 2.67 28.81
C LYS A 67 -2.30 3.67 29.87
N LYS A 68 -2.91 4.79 29.47
CA LYS A 68 -3.49 5.78 30.41
C LYS A 68 -4.70 5.23 31.16
N SER A 69 -5.55 4.42 30.53
CA SER A 69 -6.72 3.82 31.19
C SER A 69 -6.37 2.67 32.16
N LYS A 70 -5.16 2.12 32.05
CA LYS A 70 -4.68 1.00 32.88
C LYS A 70 -3.77 1.45 34.02
N LEU A 71 -3.39 2.73 34.05
CA LEU A 71 -2.69 3.38 35.16
C LEU A 71 -3.72 4.05 36.08
#